data_AF-A0A1H8GP24-F1
#
_entry.id   AF-A0A1H8GP24-F1
#
_cell.length_a   1.000
_cell.length_b   1.000
_cell.length_c   1.000
_cell.angle_alpha   90.00
_cell.angle_beta   90.00
_cell.angle_gamma   90.00
#
_symmetry.space_group_name_H-M   'P 1'
#
loop_
_entity.id
_entity.type
_entity.pdbx_description
1 polymer ?
#
loop_
_entity_poly.entity_id
_entity_poly.type
_entity_poly.pdbx_seq_one_letter_code
_entity_poly.pdbx_strand_id
1 'polypeptide(L)'
;MTDPRPRTVLALTGTDRVAFLQGLVTNDVARADGGIVYAALLTPQGKFVADFFVTGQPDRLLIDVATSHAASLLQRLTLYRLRADVQIVATDLTVSRGTGPAPDGALPDPRDPAMGWRHIGPTDLSDDTDWDALRTAHLVPETGIDLTPDTYILEAGFARLHGVDFRKGCFVGQEIVARMKHKTTLRKGLVRVKLDGAAQTGEAILSGEREAGTLHTVAGAHGIAYLRFDRGTDLRTTGGAALSVDARDLTAD
;
A
#
# COMPACT_ATOMS: atom_id res chain seq x y z
N MET A 1 -20.84 10.13 4.54
CA MET A 1 -20.96 8.70 4.20
C MET A 1 -19.79 8.00 4.87
N THR A 2 -19.98 6.95 5.67
CA THR A 2 -18.86 6.27 6.35
C THR A 2 -17.93 5.66 5.29
N ASP A 3 -16.66 6.05 5.30
CA ASP A 3 -15.64 5.48 4.40
C ASP A 3 -15.64 3.94 4.53
N PRO A 4 -15.84 3.18 3.44
CA PRO A 4 -15.84 1.71 3.49
C PRO A 4 -14.46 1.13 3.83
N ARG A 5 -13.41 1.95 3.89
CA ARG A 5 -12.06 1.57 4.32
C ARG A 5 -11.70 2.30 5.61
N PRO A 6 -12.21 1.83 6.76
CA PRO A 6 -11.92 2.46 8.03
C PRO A 6 -10.41 2.48 8.29
N ARG A 7 -9.95 3.61 8.81
CA ARG A 7 -8.55 3.88 9.14
C ARG A 7 -8.43 4.06 10.65
N THR A 8 -7.32 3.62 11.19
CA THR A 8 -6.99 3.80 12.61
C THR A 8 -5.66 4.53 12.72
N VAL A 9 -5.60 5.50 13.62
CA VAL A 9 -4.38 6.26 13.90
C VAL A 9 -3.74 5.74 15.17
N LEU A 10 -2.49 5.27 15.07
CA LEU A 10 -1.64 4.95 16.21
C LEU A 10 -0.66 6.10 16.45
N ALA A 11 -0.50 6.52 17.71
CA ALA A 11 0.54 7.46 18.12
C ALA A 11 1.75 6.70 18.67
N LEU A 12 2.92 7.04 18.15
CA LEU A 12 4.23 6.59 18.63
C LEU A 12 4.94 7.76 19.32
N THR A 13 5.09 7.68 20.63
CA THR A 13 5.81 8.68 21.46
C THR A 13 7.12 8.09 21.97
N GLY A 14 7.91 8.90 22.67
CA GLY A 14 9.20 8.50 23.27
C GLY A 14 10.40 9.00 22.45
N THR A 15 11.56 9.05 23.09
CA THR A 15 12.77 9.63 22.51
C THR A 15 13.36 8.80 21.37
N ASP A 16 13.14 7.47 21.39
CA ASP A 16 13.67 6.55 20.38
C ASP A 16 12.73 6.35 19.17
N ARG A 17 11.53 6.95 19.18
CA ARG A 17 10.42 6.63 18.25
C ARG A 17 10.81 6.62 16.76
N VAL A 18 11.64 7.57 16.33
CA VAL A 18 12.08 7.67 14.93
C VAL A 18 13.06 6.56 14.60
N ALA A 19 14.13 6.41 15.39
CA ALA A 19 15.15 5.38 15.18
C ALA A 19 14.55 3.96 15.26
N PHE A 20 13.62 3.76 16.21
CA PHE A 20 12.87 2.52 16.36
C PHE A 20 12.08 2.16 15.10
N LEU A 21 11.23 3.05 14.60
CA LEU A 21 10.43 2.76 13.41
C LEU A 21 11.31 2.67 12.15
N GLN A 22 12.36 3.50 12.07
CA GLN A 22 13.32 3.51 10.97
C GLN A 22 13.96 2.14 10.75
N GLY A 23 14.27 1.41 11.82
CA GLY A 23 14.86 0.07 11.74
C GLY A 23 13.89 -1.05 11.37
N LEU A 24 12.59 -0.76 11.26
CA LEU A 24 11.55 -1.79 11.06
C LEU A 24 10.87 -1.71 9.71
N VAL A 25 10.75 -0.52 9.13
CA VAL A 25 9.87 -0.28 7.97
C VAL A 25 10.65 -0.01 6.69
N THR A 26 10.00 -0.20 5.54
CA THR A 26 10.63 -0.18 4.21
C THR A 26 11.10 1.20 3.74
N ASN A 27 10.62 2.28 4.35
CA ASN A 27 10.89 3.64 3.88
C ASN A 27 11.54 4.52 4.95
N ASP A 28 12.10 5.65 4.54
CA ASP A 28 12.79 6.58 5.42
C ASP A 28 11.80 7.42 6.24
N VAL A 29 11.64 7.05 7.51
CA VAL A 29 10.74 7.69 8.49
C VAL A 29 11.21 9.10 8.84
N ALA A 30 12.49 9.43 8.67
CA ALA A 30 12.98 10.78 8.92
C ALA A 30 12.29 11.83 8.03
N ARG A 31 11.80 11.43 6.85
CA ARG A 31 11.05 12.28 5.91
C ARG A 31 9.63 12.58 6.35
N ALA A 32 9.15 11.98 7.44
CA ALA A 32 7.85 12.28 8.02
C ALA A 32 7.85 13.61 8.80
N ASP A 33 9.02 14.16 9.15
CA ASP A 33 9.10 15.47 9.78
C ASP A 33 8.60 16.57 8.82
N GLY A 34 7.48 17.20 9.16
CA GLY A 34 6.78 18.14 8.27
C GLY A 34 6.18 17.52 7.00
N GLY A 35 6.08 16.19 6.93
CA GLY A 35 5.66 15.46 5.74
C GLY A 35 4.91 14.16 6.03
N ILE A 36 4.70 13.39 4.97
CA ILE A 36 4.03 12.09 5.03
C ILE A 36 4.83 11.05 4.24
N VAL A 37 4.97 9.87 4.82
CA VAL A 37 5.75 8.76 4.26
C VAL A 37 4.85 7.55 4.15
N TYR A 38 4.75 6.95 2.96
CA TYR A 38 4.14 5.64 2.78
C TYR A 38 5.18 4.55 3.02
N ALA A 39 4.86 3.55 3.84
CA ALA A 39 5.80 2.49 4.19
C ALA A 39 5.07 1.16 4.44
N ALA A 40 5.82 0.08 4.49
CA ALA A 40 5.33 -1.22 4.95
C ALA A 40 6.21 -1.79 6.06
N LEU A 41 5.59 -2.60 6.91
CA LEU A 41 6.25 -3.60 7.74
C LEU A 41 6.27 -4.92 6.99
N LEU A 42 7.41 -5.61 7.01
CA LEU A 42 7.59 -6.91 6.38
C LEU A 42 7.93 -7.99 7.40
N THR A 43 7.80 -9.25 6.99
CA THR A 43 8.44 -10.37 7.67
C THR A 43 9.94 -10.40 7.37
N PRO A 44 10.75 -11.12 8.15
CA PRO A 44 12.16 -11.36 7.81
C PRO A 44 12.35 -12.00 6.42
N GLN A 45 11.34 -12.74 5.94
CA GLN A 45 11.33 -13.35 4.60
C GLN A 45 10.87 -12.36 3.50
N GLY A 46 10.72 -11.07 3.82
CA GLY A 46 10.35 -10.02 2.87
C GLY A 46 8.88 -10.04 2.44
N LYS A 47 8.02 -10.75 3.18
CA LYS A 47 6.58 -10.81 2.91
C LYS A 47 5.85 -9.65 3.56
N PHE A 48 4.79 -9.20 2.92
CA PHE A 48 3.94 -8.12 3.41
C PHE A 48 3.30 -8.46 4.77
N VAL A 49 3.31 -7.50 5.70
CA VAL A 49 2.57 -7.58 6.97
C VAL A 49 1.49 -6.51 7.04
N ALA A 50 1.86 -5.24 6.79
CA ALA A 50 0.94 -4.12 6.73
C ALA A 50 1.59 -2.95 5.98
N ASP A 51 0.80 -2.15 5.28
CA ASP A 51 1.16 -0.83 4.79
C ASP A 51 0.55 0.25 5.69
N PHE A 52 1.17 1.42 5.71
CA PHE A 52 0.68 2.56 6.46
C PHE A 52 1.36 3.85 6.04
N PHE A 53 0.79 4.97 6.47
CA PHE A 53 1.37 6.29 6.35
C PHE A 53 1.94 6.72 7.69
N VAL A 54 3.07 7.41 7.66
CA VAL A 54 3.69 8.01 8.84
C VAL A 54 3.76 9.51 8.64
N THR A 55 3.25 10.27 9.61
CA THR A 55 3.43 11.72 9.70
C THR A 55 4.15 12.07 11.00
N GLY A 56 5.03 13.07 10.96
CA GLY A 56 5.86 13.49 12.07
C GLY A 56 5.33 14.74 12.75
N GLN A 57 5.32 14.72 14.08
CA GLN A 57 5.08 15.87 14.94
C GLN A 57 6.24 15.98 15.96
N PRO A 58 6.46 17.15 16.58
CA PRO A 58 7.61 17.38 17.46
C PRO A 58 7.74 16.37 18.61
N ASP A 59 6.62 15.86 19.12
CA ASP A 59 6.53 14.95 20.27
C ASP A 59 6.17 13.49 19.90
N ARG A 60 5.67 13.25 18.68
CA ARG A 60 5.15 11.93 18.28
C ARG A 60 5.22 11.68 16.78
N LEU A 61 5.14 10.41 16.38
CA LEU A 61 4.78 9.99 15.04
C LEU A 61 3.32 9.53 15.05
N LEU A 62 2.56 9.84 13.99
CA LEU A 62 1.23 9.29 13.77
C LEU A 62 1.29 8.29 12.62
N ILE A 63 0.83 7.07 12.89
CA ILE A 63 0.70 5.99 11.92
C ILE A 63 -0.76 5.87 11.53
N ASP A 64 -1.08 6.19 10.29
CA ASP A 64 -2.37 5.88 9.67
C ASP A 64 -2.29 4.50 8.99
N VAL A 65 -3.06 3.54 9.52
CA VAL A 65 -3.13 2.15 9.05
C VAL A 65 -4.57 1.73 8.81
N ALA A 66 -4.80 0.75 7.93
CA ALA A 66 -6.12 0.13 7.77
C ALA A 66 -6.58 -0.45 9.12
N THR A 67 -7.82 -0.17 9.52
CA THR A 67 -8.34 -0.62 10.83
C THR A 67 -8.24 -2.14 11.00
N SER A 68 -8.43 -2.90 9.93
CA SER A 68 -8.27 -4.36 9.91
C SER A 68 -6.87 -4.85 10.30
N HIS A 69 -5.85 -4.01 10.17
CA HIS A 69 -4.45 -4.33 10.46
C HIS A 69 -3.90 -3.59 11.71
N ALA A 70 -4.67 -2.67 12.30
CA ALA A 70 -4.20 -1.81 13.39
C ALA A 70 -3.79 -2.61 14.63
N ALA A 71 -4.62 -3.55 15.08
CA ALA A 71 -4.35 -4.34 16.27
C ALA A 71 -3.12 -5.26 16.11
N SER A 72 -2.99 -5.91 14.95
CA SER A 72 -1.86 -6.80 14.67
C SER A 72 -0.56 -6.02 14.48
N LEU A 73 -0.62 -4.84 13.85
CA LEU A 73 0.52 -3.93 13.73
C LEU A 73 0.98 -3.45 15.11
N LEU A 74 0.05 -2.98 15.96
CA LEU A 74 0.35 -2.54 17.33
C LEU A 74 1.03 -3.66 18.13
N GLN A 75 0.49 -4.88 18.06
CA GLN A 75 1.07 -6.04 18.74
C GLN A 75 2.51 -6.31 18.27
N ARG A 76 2.75 -6.32 16.96
CA ARG A 76 4.09 -6.57 16.40
C ARG A 76 5.09 -5.48 16.75
N LEU A 77 4.71 -4.21 16.62
CA LEU A 77 5.58 -3.09 17.00
C LEU A 77 5.87 -3.14 18.51
N THR A 78 4.90 -3.50 19.35
CA THR A 78 5.12 -3.69 20.80
C THR A 78 6.13 -4.81 21.08
N LEU A 79 6.09 -5.92 20.33
CA LEU A 79 7.06 -7.01 20.45
C LEU A 79 8.48 -6.55 20.07
N TYR A 80 8.62 -5.73 19.03
CA TYR A 80 9.92 -5.23 18.58
C TYR A 80 10.51 -4.13 19.45
N ARG A 81 9.67 -3.44 20.24
CA ARG A 81 10.06 -2.30 21.07
C ARG A 81 11.19 -2.60 22.05
N LEU A 82 11.18 -3.79 22.66
CA LEU A 82 12.16 -4.21 23.67
C LEU A 82 12.49 -3.08 24.67
N ARG A 83 13.73 -2.58 24.67
CA ARG A 83 14.24 -1.55 25.59
C ARG A 83 14.15 -0.13 25.03
N ALA A 84 13.65 0.05 23.81
CA ALA A 84 13.51 1.38 23.22
C ALA A 84 12.51 2.22 24.03
N ASP A 85 12.86 3.48 24.29
CA ASP A 85 11.96 4.46 24.86
C ASP A 85 10.91 4.88 23.82
N VAL A 86 9.89 4.02 23.71
CA VAL A 86 8.75 4.20 22.82
C VAL A 86 7.48 3.80 23.57
N GLN A 87 6.37 4.46 23.27
CA GLN A 87 5.03 4.02 23.62
C GLN A 87 4.17 4.07 22.36
N ILE A 88 3.29 3.07 22.20
CA ILE A 88 2.43 2.91 21.02
C ILE A 88 1.00 2.80 21.53
N VAL A 89 0.14 3.75 21.14
CA VAL A 89 -1.27 3.77 21.57
C VAL A 89 -2.17 4.06 20.39
N ALA A 90 -3.37 3.49 20.39
CA ALA A 90 -4.43 3.95 19.49
C ALA A 90 -4.91 5.34 19.93
N THR A 91 -5.36 6.14 18.97
CA THR A 91 -5.90 7.48 19.22
C THR A 91 -7.34 7.59 18.73
N ASP A 92 -8.04 8.62 19.18
CA ASP A 92 -9.38 8.98 18.69
C ASP A 92 -9.33 9.89 17.45
N LEU A 93 -8.15 10.06 16.83
CA LEU A 93 -7.99 10.87 15.64
C LEU A 93 -8.60 10.18 14.42
N THR A 94 -9.20 11.00 13.57
CA THR A 94 -9.78 10.61 12.29
C THR A 94 -8.81 10.90 11.15
N VAL A 95 -8.75 9.97 10.20
CA VAL A 95 -8.04 10.17 8.93
C VAL A 95 -9.06 10.65 7.91
N SER A 96 -8.81 11.83 7.35
CA SER A 96 -9.58 12.37 6.25
C SER A 96 -8.77 12.35 4.97
N ARG A 97 -9.47 12.15 3.86
CA ARG A 97 -8.87 12.03 2.53
C ARG A 97 -9.76 12.71 1.52
N GLY A 98 -9.16 13.29 0.49
CA GLY A 98 -9.93 13.85 -0.61
C GLY A 98 -9.08 14.19 -1.82
N THR A 99 -9.75 14.46 -2.93
CA THR A 99 -9.15 14.91 -4.19
C THR A 99 -9.53 16.35 -4.53
N GLY A 100 -10.52 16.92 -3.82
CA GLY A 100 -10.86 18.33 -3.89
C GLY A 100 -9.81 19.26 -3.25
N PRO A 101 -10.14 20.54 -3.02
CA PRO A 101 -9.25 21.48 -2.34
C PRO A 101 -8.77 20.95 -0.99
N ALA A 102 -7.46 20.93 -0.78
CA ALA A 102 -6.86 20.46 0.46
C ALA A 102 -7.19 21.43 1.61
N PRO A 103 -7.72 20.95 2.76
CA PRO A 103 -7.92 21.79 3.93
C PRO A 103 -6.57 22.14 4.59
N ASP A 104 -6.58 23.15 5.45
CA ASP A 104 -5.39 23.55 6.21
C ASP A 104 -4.82 22.37 7.02
N GLY A 105 -3.50 22.20 6.93
CA GLY A 105 -2.79 21.10 7.61
C GLY A 105 -2.88 19.74 6.91
N ALA A 106 -3.61 19.62 5.80
CA ALA A 106 -3.55 18.43 4.96
C ALA A 106 -2.20 18.33 4.24
N LEU A 107 -1.74 17.10 4.04
CA LEU A 107 -0.51 16.77 3.33
C LEU A 107 -0.85 16.02 2.03
N PRO A 108 -0.11 16.23 0.93
CA PRO A 108 -0.34 15.49 -0.31
C PRO A 108 -0.12 13.98 -0.10
N ASP A 109 -0.97 13.13 -0.67
CA ASP A 109 -0.77 11.68 -0.60
C ASP A 109 0.55 11.31 -1.31
N PRO A 110 1.49 10.63 -0.63
CA PRO A 110 2.84 10.46 -1.16
C PRO A 110 2.94 9.37 -2.23
N ARG A 111 1.85 8.61 -2.50
CA ARG A 111 1.88 7.47 -3.42
C ARG A 111 1.77 7.88 -4.88
N ASP A 112 0.90 8.83 -5.17
CA ASP A 112 0.64 9.38 -6.50
C ASP A 112 -0.10 10.72 -6.33
N PRO A 113 0.30 11.81 -7.02
CA PRO A 113 -0.36 13.11 -6.90
C PRO A 113 -1.87 13.10 -7.15
N ALA A 114 -2.38 12.17 -7.98
CA ALA A 114 -3.80 12.03 -8.24
C ALA A 114 -4.59 11.50 -7.04
N MET A 115 -3.92 10.90 -6.05
CA MET A 115 -4.54 10.45 -4.80
C MET A 115 -4.89 11.63 -3.86
N GLY A 116 -4.57 12.86 -4.25
CA GLY A 116 -5.01 14.07 -3.58
C GLY A 116 -4.28 14.29 -2.25
N TRP A 117 -5.03 14.43 -1.17
CA TRP A 117 -4.51 14.82 0.13
C TRP A 117 -5.01 13.92 1.26
N ARG A 118 -4.28 13.98 2.37
CA ARG A 118 -4.54 13.27 3.61
C ARG A 118 -4.42 14.23 4.79
N HIS A 119 -5.33 14.11 5.74
CA HIS A 119 -5.33 14.90 6.96
C HIS A 119 -5.60 14.00 8.16
N ILE A 120 -4.95 14.27 9.30
CA ILE A 120 -5.19 13.57 10.55
C ILE A 120 -5.62 14.59 11.60
N GLY A 121 -6.85 14.49 12.08
CA GLY A 121 -7.43 15.45 13.01
C GLY A 121 -8.64 14.92 13.77
N PRO A 122 -9.28 15.76 14.60
CA PRO A 122 -10.39 15.34 15.45
C PRO A 122 -11.71 15.12 14.70
N THR A 123 -11.82 15.58 13.45
CA THR A 123 -13.05 15.56 12.66
C THR A 123 -12.81 15.02 11.28
N ASP A 124 -13.83 14.36 10.71
CA ASP A 124 -13.79 13.93 9.32
C ASP A 124 -14.07 15.09 8.36
N LEU A 125 -13.10 15.38 7.49
CA LEU A 125 -13.14 16.37 6.41
C LEU A 125 -13.17 15.72 5.03
N SER A 126 -13.35 14.39 4.95
CA SER A 126 -13.28 13.66 3.68
C SER A 126 -14.36 14.12 2.69
N ASP A 127 -14.00 14.10 1.41
CA ASP A 127 -14.96 14.31 0.32
C ASP A 127 -15.55 12.97 -0.17
N ASP A 128 -16.46 13.04 -1.14
CA ASP A 128 -17.13 11.86 -1.71
C ASP A 128 -16.31 11.19 -2.84
N THR A 129 -14.97 11.25 -2.79
CA THR A 129 -14.09 10.63 -3.80
C THR A 129 -14.39 9.13 -3.95
N ASP A 130 -14.60 8.68 -5.20
CA ASP A 130 -14.61 7.26 -5.54
C ASP A 130 -13.19 6.70 -5.55
N TRP A 131 -12.73 6.30 -4.38
CA TRP A 131 -11.40 5.74 -4.19
C TRP A 131 -11.20 4.39 -4.88
N ASP A 132 -12.24 3.60 -5.15
CA ASP A 132 -12.05 2.31 -5.84
C ASP A 132 -11.74 2.54 -7.32
N ALA A 133 -12.49 3.44 -7.97
CA ALA A 133 -12.18 3.88 -9.32
C ALA A 133 -10.79 4.56 -9.38
N LEU A 134 -10.50 5.47 -8.45
CA LEU A 134 -9.24 6.23 -8.45
C LEU A 134 -8.01 5.34 -8.25
N ARG A 135 -8.04 4.45 -7.24
CA ARG A 135 -6.95 3.50 -7.00
C ARG A 135 -6.74 2.59 -8.20
N THR A 136 -7.82 2.07 -8.79
CA THR A 136 -7.75 1.22 -9.97
C THR A 136 -7.11 1.97 -11.14
N ALA A 137 -7.52 3.22 -11.38
CA ALA A 137 -6.96 4.06 -12.44
C ALA A 137 -5.45 4.34 -12.26
N HIS A 138 -4.97 4.46 -11.02
CA HIS A 138 -3.57 4.77 -10.68
C HIS A 138 -2.74 3.55 -10.20
N LEU A 139 -3.30 2.34 -10.32
CA LEU A 139 -2.68 1.09 -9.87
C LEU A 139 -2.22 1.15 -8.41
N VAL A 140 -3.03 1.74 -7.52
CA VAL A 140 -2.73 1.85 -6.08
C VAL A 140 -3.39 0.68 -5.34
N PRO A 141 -2.61 -0.27 -4.80
CA PRO A 141 -3.16 -1.46 -4.19
C PRO A 141 -3.84 -1.17 -2.85
N GLU A 142 -4.83 -1.98 -2.50
CA GLU A 142 -5.54 -1.94 -1.21
C GLU A 142 -5.20 -3.16 -0.35
N THR A 143 -5.05 -2.90 0.95
CA THR A 143 -4.75 -3.93 1.93
C THR A 143 -5.94 -4.86 2.16
N GLY A 144 -5.69 -6.16 2.13
CA GLY A 144 -6.71 -7.20 2.23
C GLY A 144 -7.36 -7.58 0.90
N ILE A 145 -7.11 -6.83 -0.18
CA ILE A 145 -7.56 -7.16 -1.54
C ILE A 145 -6.34 -7.41 -2.43
N ASP A 146 -5.56 -6.37 -2.70
CA ASP A 146 -4.39 -6.45 -3.58
C ASP A 146 -3.10 -6.79 -2.80
N LEU A 147 -3.04 -6.40 -1.53
CA LEU A 147 -1.95 -6.71 -0.60
C LEU A 147 -2.39 -7.79 0.39
N THR A 148 -1.73 -8.94 0.32
CA THR A 148 -1.98 -10.10 1.17
C THR A 148 -0.69 -10.55 1.85
N PRO A 149 -0.73 -11.47 2.84
CA PRO A 149 0.48 -11.99 3.47
C PRO A 149 1.48 -12.65 2.50
N ASP A 150 1.04 -13.04 1.31
CA ASP A 150 1.91 -13.63 0.29
C ASP A 150 2.55 -12.59 -0.64
N THR A 151 2.18 -11.32 -0.53
CA THR A 151 2.66 -10.24 -1.40
C THR A 151 4.14 -9.92 -1.16
N TYR A 152 4.87 -9.71 -2.26
CA TYR A 152 6.17 -9.03 -2.27
C TYR A 152 5.98 -7.58 -2.71
N ILE A 153 6.49 -6.63 -1.92
CA ILE A 153 6.19 -5.20 -2.13
C ILE A 153 6.64 -4.64 -3.49
N LEU A 154 7.71 -5.18 -4.09
CA LEU A 154 8.16 -4.72 -5.40
C LEU A 154 7.23 -5.15 -6.53
N GLU A 155 6.63 -6.34 -6.42
CA GLU A 155 5.61 -6.82 -7.35
C GLU A 155 4.28 -6.08 -7.16
N ALA A 156 4.06 -5.48 -5.98
CA ALA A 156 2.93 -4.60 -5.67
C ALA A 156 3.19 -3.12 -5.97
N GLY A 157 4.31 -2.78 -6.62
CA GLY A 157 4.58 -1.42 -7.09
C GLY A 157 5.06 -0.45 -6.00
N PHE A 158 5.50 -0.91 -4.82
CA PHE A 158 5.96 -0.01 -3.75
C PHE A 158 7.12 0.90 -4.18
N ALA A 159 7.97 0.49 -5.12
CA ALA A 159 9.01 1.36 -5.67
C ALA A 159 8.41 2.55 -6.43
N ARG A 160 7.39 2.31 -7.26
CA ARG A 160 6.66 3.34 -8.01
C ARG A 160 5.86 4.24 -7.06
N LEU A 161 5.25 3.67 -6.04
CA LEU A 161 4.41 4.36 -5.07
C LEU A 161 5.20 5.00 -3.91
N HIS A 162 6.51 5.17 -4.08
CA HIS A 162 7.40 5.76 -3.09
C HIS A 162 7.31 5.11 -1.69
N GLY A 163 6.98 3.82 -1.63
CA GLY A 163 6.76 3.03 -0.41
C GLY A 163 7.99 2.31 0.14
N VAL A 164 9.14 2.43 -0.53
CA VAL A 164 10.41 1.82 -0.13
C VAL A 164 11.56 2.75 -0.50
N ASP A 165 12.51 2.93 0.43
CA ASP A 165 13.78 3.60 0.14
C ASP A 165 14.88 2.54 0.01
N PHE A 166 15.55 2.50 -1.13
CA PHE A 166 16.65 1.57 -1.36
C PHE A 166 17.99 2.07 -0.80
N ARG A 167 18.07 3.33 -0.36
CA ARG A 167 19.29 3.99 0.13
C ARG A 167 19.33 4.11 1.65
N LYS A 168 18.24 3.79 2.34
CA LYS A 168 18.19 3.82 3.81
C LYS A 168 18.99 2.67 4.43
N GLY A 169 19.24 2.79 5.73
CA GLY A 169 19.84 1.72 6.54
C GLY A 169 18.94 0.48 6.68
N CYS A 170 19.39 -0.47 7.49
CA CYS A 170 18.74 -1.76 7.62
C CYS A 170 17.27 -1.68 8.07
N PHE A 171 16.43 -2.52 7.47
CA PHE A 171 15.05 -2.75 7.91
C PHE A 171 14.66 -4.24 7.77
N VAL A 172 13.57 -4.65 8.43
CA VAL A 172 13.13 -6.05 8.42
C VAL A 172 12.75 -6.49 6.99
N GLY A 173 13.32 -7.62 6.54
CA GLY A 173 13.06 -8.17 5.21
C GLY A 173 13.83 -7.49 4.06
N GLN A 174 14.72 -6.53 4.36
CA GLN A 174 15.49 -5.79 3.35
C GLN A 174 16.31 -6.70 2.42
N GLU A 175 16.90 -7.78 2.92
CA GLU A 175 17.73 -8.69 2.10
C GLU A 175 16.97 -9.20 0.86
N ILE A 176 15.71 -9.59 1.05
CA ILE A 176 14.86 -10.10 -0.01
C ILE A 176 14.47 -8.98 -0.98
N VAL A 177 14.12 -7.80 -0.45
CA VAL A 177 13.78 -6.61 -1.26
C VAL A 177 14.97 -6.17 -2.12
N ALA A 178 16.16 -6.04 -1.54
CA ALA A 178 17.38 -5.67 -2.24
C ALA A 178 17.74 -6.71 -3.31
N ARG A 179 17.64 -8.01 -2.98
CA ARG A 179 17.86 -9.09 -3.94
C ARG A 179 16.92 -9.00 -5.13
N MET A 180 15.64 -8.74 -4.91
CA MET A 180 14.66 -8.57 -6.00
C MET A 180 14.98 -7.35 -6.86
N LYS A 181 15.35 -6.21 -6.25
CA LYS A 181 15.72 -4.99 -6.98
C LYS A 181 16.96 -5.18 -7.88
N HIS A 182 17.94 -5.96 -7.43
CA HIS A 182 19.20 -6.15 -8.16
C HIS A 182 19.20 -7.30 -9.17
N LYS A 183 18.42 -8.38 -8.94
CA LYS A 183 18.60 -9.63 -9.70
C LYS A 183 17.78 -9.73 -10.98
N THR A 184 16.67 -9.02 -11.19
CA THR A 184 15.85 -9.28 -12.38
C THR A 184 14.86 -8.17 -12.68
N THR A 185 14.59 -7.93 -13.96
CA THR A 185 13.29 -7.44 -14.44
C THR A 185 12.19 -8.28 -13.77
N LEU A 186 11.22 -7.61 -13.14
CA LEU A 186 10.12 -8.31 -12.49
C LEU A 186 9.39 -9.18 -13.53
N ARG A 187 9.12 -10.44 -13.20
CA ARG A 187 8.42 -11.38 -14.10
C ARG A 187 6.90 -11.43 -13.87
N LYS A 188 6.46 -10.83 -12.77
CA LYS A 188 5.07 -10.79 -12.33
C LYS A 188 4.86 -9.60 -11.41
N GLY A 189 3.61 -9.16 -11.31
CA GLY A 189 3.22 -8.02 -10.48
C GLY A 189 1.82 -7.55 -10.77
N LEU A 190 1.43 -6.49 -10.07
CA LEU A 190 0.15 -5.83 -10.26
C LEU A 190 0.14 -5.03 -11.58
N VAL A 191 -0.95 -5.16 -12.32
CA VAL A 191 -1.23 -4.39 -13.54
C VAL A 191 -2.69 -3.96 -13.56
N ARG A 192 -3.00 -2.90 -14.31
CA ARG A 192 -4.37 -2.52 -14.63
C ARG A 192 -4.88 -3.37 -15.77
N VAL A 193 -6.13 -3.77 -15.65
CA VAL A 193 -6.86 -4.51 -16.69
C VAL A 193 -8.17 -3.83 -17.03
N LYS A 194 -8.56 -3.88 -18.29
CA LYS A 194 -9.92 -3.62 -18.74
C LYS A 194 -10.65 -4.95 -18.89
N LEU A 195 -11.84 -5.01 -18.33
CA LEU A 195 -12.73 -6.17 -18.34
C LEU A 195 -13.76 -6.03 -19.47
N ASP A 196 -14.00 -7.12 -20.19
CA ASP A 196 -15.11 -7.30 -21.11
C ASP A 196 -15.96 -8.48 -20.63
N GLY A 197 -17.02 -8.16 -19.90
CA GLY A 197 -17.88 -9.10 -19.20
C GLY A 197 -17.85 -8.93 -17.68
N ALA A 198 -18.73 -9.66 -16.99
CA ALA A 198 -18.80 -9.67 -15.54
C ALA A 198 -17.67 -10.51 -14.95
N ALA A 199 -16.97 -9.98 -13.96
CA ALA A 199 -15.89 -10.64 -13.25
C ALA A 199 -15.90 -10.28 -11.76
N GLN A 200 -15.31 -11.13 -10.95
CA GLN A 200 -15.27 -10.99 -9.49
C GLN A 200 -13.82 -11.02 -8.98
N THR A 201 -13.60 -10.29 -7.89
CA THR A 201 -12.37 -10.38 -7.09
C THR A 201 -12.08 -11.83 -6.70
N GLY A 202 -10.83 -12.24 -6.87
CA GLY A 202 -10.33 -13.57 -6.55
C GLY A 202 -10.39 -14.57 -7.70
N GLU A 203 -11.03 -14.25 -8.83
CA GLU A 203 -11.04 -15.14 -9.99
C GLU A 203 -9.63 -15.37 -10.54
N ALA A 204 -9.33 -16.62 -10.86
CA ALA A 204 -8.11 -16.95 -11.60
C ALA A 204 -8.21 -16.41 -13.03
N ILE A 205 -7.06 -15.95 -13.54
CA ILE A 205 -6.90 -15.46 -14.90
C ILE A 205 -6.09 -16.50 -15.66
N LEU A 206 -6.59 -16.92 -16.82
CA LEU A 206 -5.95 -17.85 -17.73
C LEU A 206 -5.45 -17.11 -18.98
N SER A 207 -4.35 -17.59 -19.55
CA SER A 207 -3.87 -17.27 -20.91
C SER A 207 -3.94 -18.56 -21.72
N GLY A 208 -4.97 -18.68 -22.57
CA GLY A 208 -5.41 -19.97 -23.10
C GLY A 208 -5.78 -20.94 -21.97
N GLU A 209 -5.09 -22.09 -21.89
CA GLU A 209 -5.31 -23.10 -20.84
C GLU A 209 -4.40 -22.94 -19.62
N ARG A 210 -3.48 -21.97 -19.63
CA ARG A 210 -2.46 -21.80 -18.58
C ARG A 210 -2.86 -20.72 -17.60
N GLU A 211 -2.69 -20.96 -16.31
CA GLU A 211 -2.87 -19.93 -15.29
C GLU A 211 -1.87 -18.77 -15.48
N ALA A 212 -2.39 -17.55 -15.63
CA ALA A 212 -1.62 -16.32 -15.82
C ALA A 212 -1.57 -15.46 -14.55
N GLY A 213 -2.54 -15.61 -13.65
CA GLY A 213 -2.58 -14.87 -12.38
C GLY A 213 -3.97 -14.80 -11.77
N THR A 214 -4.26 -13.72 -11.04
CA THR A 214 -5.51 -13.55 -10.28
C THR A 214 -6.03 -12.12 -10.43
N LEU A 215 -7.34 -11.97 -10.58
CA LEU A 215 -8.02 -10.68 -10.56
C LEU A 215 -8.23 -10.25 -9.10
N HIS A 216 -7.67 -9.12 -8.69
CA HIS A 216 -7.73 -8.66 -7.29
C HIS A 216 -8.86 -7.63 -7.11
N THR A 217 -8.74 -6.45 -7.70
CA THR A 217 -9.77 -5.39 -7.59
C THR A 217 -10.62 -5.35 -8.85
N VAL A 218 -11.94 -5.12 -8.70
CA VAL A 218 -12.88 -4.82 -9.79
C VAL A 218 -13.60 -3.51 -9.49
N ALA A 219 -13.47 -2.54 -10.40
CA ALA A 219 -14.12 -1.23 -10.35
C ALA A 219 -14.75 -0.92 -11.71
N GLY A 220 -16.04 -1.25 -11.86
CA GLY A 220 -16.76 -1.16 -13.14
C GLY A 220 -16.13 -2.06 -14.20
N ALA A 221 -15.76 -1.49 -15.35
CA ALA A 221 -15.09 -2.20 -16.44
C ALA A 221 -13.56 -2.25 -16.31
N HIS A 222 -13.02 -1.87 -15.15
CA HIS A 222 -11.58 -1.85 -14.88
C HIS A 222 -11.25 -2.69 -13.65
N GLY A 223 -9.99 -3.09 -13.52
CA GLY A 223 -9.53 -3.81 -12.34
C GLY A 223 -8.02 -3.74 -12.15
N ILE A 224 -7.59 -4.25 -11.00
CA ILE A 224 -6.18 -4.54 -10.70
C ILE A 224 -6.04 -6.06 -10.71
N ALA A 225 -5.10 -6.58 -11.48
CA ALA A 225 -4.78 -8.00 -11.54
C ALA A 225 -3.32 -8.22 -11.17
N TYR A 226 -3.04 -9.32 -10.48
CA TYR A 226 -1.68 -9.82 -10.31
C TYR A 226 -1.40 -10.82 -11.43
N LEU A 227 -0.49 -10.49 -12.34
CA LEU A 227 -0.21 -11.29 -13.52
C LEU A 227 1.26 -11.66 -13.63
N ARG A 228 1.51 -12.80 -14.27
CA ARG A 228 2.81 -13.09 -14.88
C ARG A 228 2.93 -12.37 -16.22
N PHE A 229 3.96 -11.55 -16.36
CA PHE A 229 4.13 -10.71 -17.55
C PHE A 229 4.48 -11.51 -18.80
N ASP A 230 5.04 -12.73 -18.63
CA ASP A 230 5.28 -13.68 -19.72
C ASP A 230 4.00 -14.34 -20.28
N ARG A 231 2.82 -14.01 -19.74
CA ARG A 231 1.51 -14.60 -20.09
C ARG A 231 0.42 -13.55 -20.33
N GLY A 232 0.78 -12.36 -20.82
CA GLY A 232 -0.13 -11.20 -20.94
C GLY A 232 -1.08 -11.17 -22.14
N THR A 233 -1.26 -12.26 -22.88
CA THR A 233 -2.09 -12.30 -24.11
C THR A 233 -3.24 -13.30 -23.97
N ASP A 234 -4.35 -13.05 -24.66
CA ASP A 234 -5.56 -13.90 -24.65
C ASP A 234 -6.03 -14.22 -23.22
N LEU A 235 -6.17 -13.17 -22.42
CA LEU A 235 -6.50 -13.28 -21.00
C LEU A 235 -8.01 -13.45 -20.80
N ARG A 236 -8.39 -14.44 -19.99
CA ARG A 236 -9.77 -14.68 -19.56
C ARG A 236 -9.84 -15.02 -18.08
N THR A 237 -10.86 -14.53 -17.38
CA THR A 237 -11.14 -15.03 -16.03
C THR A 237 -11.77 -16.43 -16.11
N THR A 238 -11.72 -17.19 -15.03
CA THR A 238 -12.42 -18.47 -14.92
C THR A 238 -13.94 -18.34 -15.09
N GLY A 239 -14.53 -17.19 -14.78
CA GLY A 239 -15.93 -16.83 -15.06
C GLY A 239 -16.21 -16.45 -16.52
N GLY A 240 -15.19 -16.38 -17.37
CA GLY A 240 -15.32 -16.21 -18.82
C GLY A 240 -15.15 -14.78 -19.35
N ALA A 241 -14.98 -13.78 -18.47
CA ALA A 241 -14.73 -12.40 -18.87
C ALA A 241 -13.37 -12.27 -19.55
N ALA A 242 -13.32 -11.59 -20.70
CA ALA A 242 -12.04 -11.31 -21.37
C ALA A 242 -11.35 -10.10 -20.71
N LEU A 243 -10.02 -10.11 -20.69
CA LEU A 243 -9.23 -9.01 -20.13
C LEU A 243 -8.20 -8.51 -21.14
N SER A 244 -7.93 -7.21 -21.07
CA SER A 244 -6.77 -6.59 -21.73
C SER A 244 -5.96 -5.81 -20.71
N VAL A 245 -4.63 -5.97 -20.74
CA VAL A 245 -3.72 -5.22 -19.87
C VAL A 245 -3.57 -3.80 -20.41
N ASP A 246 -3.55 -2.82 -19.51
CA ASP A 246 -3.26 -1.44 -19.87
C ASP A 246 -1.82 -1.33 -20.40
N ALA A 247 -1.65 -0.78 -21.61
CA ALA A 247 -0.36 -0.67 -22.27
C ALA A 247 0.69 0.11 -21.44
N ARG A 248 0.23 1.03 -20.57
CA ARG A 248 1.10 1.78 -19.66
C ARG A 248 1.84 0.88 -18.65
N ASP A 249 1.29 -0.28 -18.35
CA ASP A 249 1.85 -1.21 -17.35
C ASP A 249 2.75 -2.29 -17.98
N LEU A 250 2.76 -2.41 -19.31
CA LEU A 250 3.63 -3.34 -20.05
C LEU A 250 5.02 -2.76 -20.37
N THR A 251 5.26 -1.50 -20.02
CA THR A 251 6.47 -0.74 -20.39
C THR A 251 7.28 -0.21 -19.21
N ALA A 252 6.90 -0.57 -17.98
CA ALA A 252 7.52 -0.04 -16.76
C ALA A 252 8.79 -0.82 -16.38
N ASP A 253 9.93 -0.37 -16.93
CA ASP A 253 11.27 -0.55 -16.35
C ASP A 253 11.55 0.49 -15.25
#